data_AF-A0A966KVL0-F1
#
_entry.id   AF-A0A966KVL0-F1
#
_cell.length_a   1.000
_cell.length_b   1.000
_cell.length_c   1.000
_cell.angle_alpha   90.00
_cell.angle_beta   90.00
_cell.angle_gamma   90.00
#
_symmetry.space_group_name_H-M   'P 1'
#
loop_
_entity.id
_entity.type
_entity.pdbx_description
1 polymer ?
#
loop_
_entity_poly.entity_id
_entity_poly.type
_entity_poly.pdbx_seq_one_letter_code
_entity_poly.pdbx_strand_id
1 'polypeptide(L)'
;QRWAVEPSNDMDLRDEFMVRLRADAALGDLGLGTELARRLQMHEEKLALYREIEQRDFAAPDLSRAAQIHHMILKKGILYEENSIAWAREMLSILSKK
;
A
#
# COMPACT_ATOMS: atom_id res chain seq x y z
N GLN A 1 -23.15 -17.50 2.08
CA GLN A 1 -23.07 -17.51 0.61
C GLN A 1 -23.51 -16.19 -0.02
N ARG A 2 -24.64 -15.56 0.39
CA ARG A 2 -25.07 -14.24 -0.16
C ARG A 2 -24.03 -13.12 -0.03
N TRP A 3 -23.31 -13.04 1.08
CA TRP A 3 -22.26 -12.04 1.30
C TRP A 3 -21.13 -12.01 0.24
N ALA A 4 -20.78 -13.16 -0.35
CA ALA A 4 -19.67 -13.24 -1.30
C ALA A 4 -20.00 -12.68 -2.70
N VAL A 5 -21.28 -12.42 -2.98
CA VAL A 5 -21.76 -11.91 -4.28
C VAL A 5 -22.37 -10.51 -4.16
N GLU A 6 -22.42 -9.96 -2.95
CA GLU A 6 -22.82 -8.58 -2.73
C GLU A 6 -21.71 -7.64 -3.22
N PRO A 7 -22.04 -6.55 -3.94
CA PRO A 7 -21.07 -5.53 -4.29
C PRO A 7 -20.39 -4.99 -3.03
N SER A 8 -19.07 -5.05 -3.01
CA SER A 8 -18.26 -4.38 -1.99
C SER A 8 -18.04 -2.93 -2.40
N ASN A 9 -18.00 -2.02 -1.42
CA ASN A 9 -17.58 -0.65 -1.69
C ASN A 9 -16.11 -0.62 -2.14
N ASP A 10 -15.81 0.27 -3.08
CA ASP A 10 -14.43 0.56 -3.46
C ASP A 10 -13.66 1.18 -2.28
N MET A 11 -12.36 0.89 -2.22
CA MET A 11 -11.48 1.60 -1.28
C MET A 11 -11.38 3.06 -1.68
N ASP A 12 -11.65 3.97 -0.74
CA ASP A 12 -11.45 5.40 -0.98
C ASP A 12 -9.96 5.75 -0.93
N LEU A 13 -9.43 6.18 -2.07
CA LEU A 13 -8.06 6.67 -2.22
C LEU A 13 -7.84 8.03 -1.53
N ARG A 14 -8.90 8.77 -1.17
CA ARG A 14 -8.84 10.08 -0.53
C ARG A 14 -8.90 9.95 0.99
N ASP A 15 -7.90 9.30 1.56
CA ASP A 15 -7.77 9.24 3.01
C ASP A 15 -7.49 10.64 3.61
N GLU A 16 -7.61 10.74 4.94
CA GLU A 16 -7.36 11.97 5.69
C GLU A 16 -5.95 12.56 5.43
N PHE A 17 -4.97 11.71 5.11
CA PHE A 17 -3.61 12.16 4.81
C PHE A 17 -3.55 12.91 3.47
N MET A 18 -4.28 12.45 2.45
CA MET A 18 -4.40 13.17 1.17
C MET A 18 -5.09 14.53 1.32
N VAL A 19 -6.01 14.68 2.28
CA VAL A 19 -6.62 15.98 2.60
C VAL A 19 -5.59 16.91 3.23
N ARG A 20 -4.78 16.40 4.17
CA ARG A 20 -3.70 17.17 4.80
C ARG A 20 -2.63 17.63 3.80
N LEU A 21 -2.24 16.78 2.84
CA LEU A 21 -1.32 17.20 1.77
C LEU A 21 -1.87 18.34 0.91
N ARG A 22 -3.19 18.37 0.68
CA ARG A 22 -3.82 19.52 -0.02
C ARG A 22 -3.77 20.79 0.82
N ALA A 23 -3.95 20.68 2.14
CA ALA A 23 -3.83 21.81 3.04
C ALA A 23 -2.39 22.33 3.09
N ASP A 24 -1.39 21.43 3.14
CA ASP A 24 0.04 21.76 3.09
C ASP A 24 0.40 22.51 1.80
N ALA A 25 -0.08 22.04 0.65
CA ALA A 25 0.10 22.72 -0.61
C ALA A 25 -0.52 24.13 -0.67
N ALA A 26 -1.54 24.41 0.14
CA ALA A 26 -2.23 25.71 0.18
C ALA A 26 -1.69 26.67 1.25
N LEU A 27 -1.24 26.13 2.39
CA LEU A 27 -0.86 26.90 3.58
C LEU A 27 0.66 27.00 3.77
N GLY A 28 1.44 26.20 3.03
CA GLY A 28 2.88 26.04 3.24
C GLY A 28 3.20 24.90 4.21
N ASP A 29 4.49 24.66 4.45
CA ASP A 29 5.04 23.52 5.19
C ASP A 29 4.32 23.26 6.53
N LEU A 30 3.48 22.22 6.56
CA LEU A 30 2.79 21.72 7.74
C LEU A 30 3.58 20.58 8.42
N GLY A 31 4.83 20.34 8.00
CA GLY A 31 5.69 19.30 8.57
C GLY A 31 5.24 17.87 8.27
N LEU A 32 4.48 17.66 7.18
CA LEU A 32 3.92 16.34 6.84
C LEU A 32 4.97 15.32 6.40
N GLY A 33 6.21 15.76 6.10
CA GLY A 33 7.31 14.88 5.70
C GLY A 33 7.64 13.80 6.74
N THR A 34 7.59 14.14 8.04
CA THR A 34 7.87 13.17 9.12
C THR A 34 6.83 12.05 9.16
N GLU A 35 5.54 12.39 9.05
CA GLU A 35 4.47 11.38 9.03
C GLU A 35 4.52 10.54 7.75
N LEU A 36 4.84 11.15 6.61
CA LEU A 36 5.00 10.41 5.36
C LEU A 36 6.17 9.42 5.41
N ALA A 37 7.31 9.81 6.00
CA ALA A 37 8.46 8.94 6.21
C ALA A 37 8.11 7.76 7.13
N ARG A 38 7.36 8.00 8.21
CA ARG A 38 6.85 6.94 9.09
C ARG A 38 5.95 5.96 8.35
N ARG A 39 5.04 6.47 7.50
CA ARG A 39 4.17 5.63 6.66
C ARG A 39 4.96 4.80 5.64
N LEU A 40 5.95 5.42 4.98
CA LEU A 40 6.85 4.74 4.05
C LEU A 40 7.51 3.52 4.72
N GLN A 41 8.07 3.70 5.91
CA GLN A 41 8.68 2.60 6.66
C GLN A 41 7.68 1.47 6.93
N MET A 42 6.45 1.80 7.34
CA MET A 42 5.42 0.77 7.57
C MET A 42 5.08 -0.01 6.29
N HIS A 43 5.04 0.65 5.14
CA HIS A 43 4.80 -0.01 3.86
C HIS A 43 5.97 -0.93 3.47
N GLU A 44 7.21 -0.49 3.68
CA GLU A 44 8.42 -1.29 3.44
C GLU A 44 8.46 -2.56 4.31
N GLU A 45 8.14 -2.43 5.60
CA GLU A 45 8.04 -3.56 6.53
C GLU A 45 6.97 -4.58 6.11
N LYS A 46 5.79 -4.10 5.69
CA LYS A 46 4.72 -4.97 5.18
C LYS A 46 5.10 -5.67 3.88
N LEU A 47 5.73 -4.94 2.95
CA LEU A 47 6.19 -5.52 1.69
C LEU A 47 7.18 -6.65 1.93
N ALA A 48 8.15 -6.45 2.84
CA ALA A 48 9.10 -7.49 3.23
C ALA A 48 8.38 -8.73 3.76
N LEU A 49 7.45 -8.56 4.71
CA LEU A 49 6.65 -9.65 5.26
C LEU A 49 5.85 -10.39 4.18
N TYR A 50 5.20 -9.67 3.25
CA TYR A 50 4.42 -10.31 2.19
C TYR A 50 5.31 -11.10 1.21
N ARG A 51 6.51 -10.60 0.91
CA ARG A 51 7.47 -11.33 0.08
C ARG A 51 8.00 -12.58 0.77
N GLU A 52 8.23 -12.54 2.08
CA GLU A 52 8.59 -13.73 2.86
C GLU A 52 7.47 -14.80 2.82
N ILE A 53 6.22 -14.38 3.01
CA ILE A 53 5.05 -15.26 2.90
C ILE A 53 4.95 -15.83 1.49
N GLU A 54 5.15 -15.00 0.45
CA GLU A 54 5.09 -15.44 -0.94
C GLU A 54 6.09 -16.55 -1.24
N GLN A 55 7.34 -16.37 -0.82
CA GLN A 55 8.40 -17.36 -1.00
C GLN A 55 8.16 -18.63 -0.19
N ARG A 56 7.67 -18.51 1.04
CA ARG A 56 7.43 -19.66 1.93
C ARG A 56 6.26 -20.51 1.45
N ASP A 57 5.14 -19.88 1.09
CA ASP A 57 3.85 -20.55 0.94
C ASP A 57 3.49 -20.84 -0.53
N PHE A 58 4.12 -20.15 -1.50
CA PHE A 58 3.72 -20.19 -2.91
C PHE A 58 4.87 -20.45 -3.89
N ALA A 59 6.01 -20.96 -3.44
CA ALA A 59 7.16 -21.28 -4.30
C ALA A 59 6.99 -22.56 -5.16
N ALA A 60 5.97 -23.39 -4.88
CA ALA A 60 5.75 -24.62 -5.64
C ALA A 60 5.17 -24.33 -7.05
N PRO A 61 5.61 -25.05 -8.11
CA PRO A 61 5.16 -24.80 -9.48
C PRO A 61 3.73 -25.30 -9.79
N ASP A 62 3.20 -26.22 -9.00
CA ASP A 62 1.93 -26.95 -9.24
C ASP A 62 0.87 -26.67 -8.16
N LEU A 63 0.66 -25.38 -7.85
CA LEU A 63 -0.33 -24.95 -6.86
C LEU A 63 -1.76 -25.36 -7.27
N SER A 64 -2.54 -25.83 -6.30
CA SER A 64 -3.99 -26.05 -6.47
C SER A 64 -4.72 -24.72 -6.78
N ARG A 65 -5.92 -24.79 -7.38
CA ARG A 65 -6.74 -23.59 -7.66
C ARG A 65 -6.96 -22.72 -6.41
N ALA A 66 -7.18 -23.35 -5.25
CA ALA A 66 -7.37 -22.62 -3.99
C ALA A 66 -6.10 -21.87 -3.57
N ALA A 67 -4.94 -22.53 -3.68
CA ALA A 67 -3.64 -21.91 -3.40
C ALA A 67 -3.32 -20.77 -4.38
N GLN A 68 -3.62 -20.93 -5.67
CA GLN A 68 -3.47 -19.86 -6.66
C GLN A 68 -4.34 -18.64 -6.34
N ILE A 69 -5.59 -18.84 -5.88
CA ILE A 69 -6.46 -17.74 -5.45
C ILE A 69 -5.88 -17.04 -4.23
N HIS A 70 -5.40 -17.77 -3.22
CA HIS A 70 -4.74 -17.17 -2.06
C HIS A 70 -3.47 -16.41 -2.45
N HIS A 71 -2.67 -16.94 -3.37
CA HIS A 71 -1.49 -16.25 -3.89
C HIS A 71 -1.88 -14.93 -4.57
N MET A 72 -2.94 -14.91 -5.39
CA MET A 72 -3.40 -13.69 -6.03
C MET A 72 -3.90 -12.63 -5.02
N ILE A 73 -4.49 -13.05 -3.90
CA ILE A 73 -4.87 -12.15 -2.81
C ILE A 73 -3.62 -11.53 -2.17
N LEU A 74 -2.61 -12.35 -1.84
CA LEU A 74 -1.32 -11.86 -1.31
C LEU A 74 -0.64 -10.92 -2.30
N LYS A 75 -0.62 -11.29 -3.60
CA LYS A 75 -0.02 -10.50 -4.67
C LYS A 75 -0.69 -9.13 -4.82
N LYS A 76 -2.01 -9.04 -4.62
CA LYS A 76 -2.71 -7.75 -4.55
C LYS A 76 -2.16 -6.87 -3.42
N GLY A 77 -1.90 -7.46 -2.25
CA GLY A 77 -1.24 -6.79 -1.12
C GLY A 77 0.17 -6.29 -1.48
N ILE A 78 1.01 -7.15 -2.06
CA ILE A 78 2.36 -6.79 -2.53
C ILE A 78 2.31 -5.59 -3.49
N LEU A 79 1.47 -5.66 -4.52
CA LEU A 79 1.33 -4.59 -5.52
C LEU A 79 0.85 -3.28 -4.88
N TYR A 80 -0.02 -3.36 -3.87
CA TYR A 80 -0.45 -2.18 -3.13
C TYR A 80 0.72 -1.54 -2.38
N GLU A 81 1.47 -2.32 -1.59
CA GLU A 81 2.62 -1.82 -0.83
C GLU A 81 3.71 -1.24 -1.75
N GLU A 82 4.02 -1.89 -2.88
CA GLU A 82 4.99 -1.38 -3.87
C GLU A 82 4.60 -0.02 -4.43
N ASN A 83 3.32 0.16 -4.80
CA ASN A 83 2.82 1.44 -5.30
C ASN A 83 2.79 2.51 -4.21
N SER A 84 2.41 2.16 -2.97
CA SER A 84 2.44 3.08 -1.83
C SER A 84 3.86 3.57 -1.53
N ILE A 85 4.85 2.68 -1.58
CA ILE A 85 6.28 3.02 -1.39
C ILE A 85 6.77 3.96 -2.48
N ALA A 86 6.51 3.62 -3.75
CA ALA A 86 6.93 4.43 -4.89
C ALA A 86 6.37 5.86 -4.79
N TRP A 87 5.06 5.96 -4.55
CA TRP A 87 4.39 7.24 -4.38
C TRP A 87 4.92 8.03 -3.17
N ALA A 88 5.11 7.38 -2.02
CA ALA A 88 5.59 8.06 -0.82
C ALA A 88 7.01 8.63 -1.00
N ARG A 89 7.89 7.91 -1.70
CA ARG A 89 9.25 8.38 -2.02
C ARG A 89 9.22 9.59 -2.95
N GLU A 90 8.39 9.56 -3.99
CA GLU A 90 8.21 10.71 -4.90
C GLU A 90 7.68 11.93 -4.14
N MET A 91 6.66 11.73 -3.29
CA MET A 91 6.06 12.82 -2.52
C MET A 91 7.02 13.39 -1.46
N LEU A 92 7.82 12.56 -0.78
CA LEU A 92 8.88 13.04 0.12
C LEU A 92 9.93 13.89 -0.63
N SER A 93 10.27 13.52 -1.87
CA SER A 93 11.16 14.34 -2.70
C SER A 93 10.55 15.71 -3.05
N ILE A 94 9.22 15.84 -3.07
CA ILE A 94 8.55 17.13 -3.29
C ILE A 94 8.51 17.93 -1.99
N LEU A 95 8.12 17.33 -0.88
CA LEU A 95 8.03 18.01 0.43
C LEU A 95 9.40 18.48 0.95
N SER A 96 10.50 17.90 0.48
CA SER A 96 11.86 18.32 0.86
C SER A 96 12.40 19.49 0.03
N LYS A 97 11.71 19.91 -1.04
CA LYS A 97 12.10 21.07 -1.84
C LYS A 97 11.63 22.34 -1.14
N LYS A 98 12.56 23.27 -0.91
CA LYS A 98 12.27 24.63 -0.41
C LYS A 98 11.72 25.52 -1.51
#